data_AF-A0A139GY26-F1
#
_entry.id   AF-A0A139GY26-F1
#
_cell.length_a   1.000
_cell.length_b   1.000
_cell.length_c   1.000
_cell.angle_alpha   90.00
_cell.angle_beta   90.00
_cell.angle_gamma   90.00
#
_symmetry.space_group_name_H-M   'P 1'
#
loop_
_entity.id
_entity.type
_entity.pdbx_description
1 polymer ?
#
loop_
_entity_poly.entity_id
_entity_poly.type
_entity_poly.pdbx_seq_one_letter_code
_entity_poly.pdbx_strand_id
1 'polypeptide(L)'
;MSNPLDTDAGSELFSNYEAELKLVQADISQKLDQIPELSGEPRKSAIAQAERALEEAKELLDSMRLEKQNIPQASKVKVNQRFRNHESDIDAAKRKLKSLQDDRQALFGKRYTDNPGEDDQLAQRQQLLSGTERLERSSGRLRESQRIALETEDIGRNTLADLSRQRETIEHTRSTLLESEGYTDRSNKTLKGMARRMATNKIITVAIIAVLVILIIAVIVSKFR
;
A
#
# COMPACT_ATOMS: atom_id res chain seq x y z
N MET A 1 -11.79 -2.75 23.47
CA MET A 1 -12.50 -3.37 22.34
C MET A 1 -12.01 -2.66 21.09
N SER A 2 -11.39 -3.38 20.15
CA SER A 2 -10.89 -2.80 18.89
C SER A 2 -12.07 -2.39 18.02
N ASN A 3 -12.03 -1.16 17.48
CA ASN A 3 -13.07 -0.63 16.60
C ASN A 3 -13.10 -1.47 15.30
N PRO A 4 -14.26 -1.93 14.81
CA PRO A 4 -14.34 -2.70 13.57
C PRO A 4 -13.76 -1.96 12.34
N LEU A 5 -13.73 -0.63 12.36
CA LEU A 5 -13.08 0.19 11.33
C LEU A 5 -11.54 0.08 11.36
N ASP A 6 -10.94 -0.01 12.55
CA ASP A 6 -9.48 -0.16 12.69
C ASP A 6 -9.01 -1.55 12.25
N THR A 7 -9.88 -2.56 12.38
CA THR A 7 -9.58 -3.92 11.94
C THR A 7 -9.62 -4.10 10.42
N ASP A 8 -10.45 -3.33 9.72
CA ASP A 8 -10.52 -3.35 8.26
C ASP A 8 -9.32 -2.60 7.66
N ALA A 9 -9.01 -1.42 8.23
CA ALA A 9 -7.83 -0.64 7.87
C ALA A 9 -6.51 -1.42 8.05
N GLY A 10 -6.35 -2.15 9.16
CA GLY A 10 -5.16 -3.00 9.37
C GLY A 10 -5.04 -4.15 8.37
N SER A 11 -6.16 -4.66 7.85
CA SER A 11 -6.17 -5.69 6.81
C SER A 11 -5.81 -5.11 5.44
N GLU A 12 -6.29 -3.90 5.11
CA GLU A 12 -5.95 -3.20 3.87
C GLU A 12 -4.47 -2.81 3.83
N LEU A 13 -3.95 -2.23 4.92
CA LEU A 13 -2.53 -1.86 5.02
C LEU A 13 -1.62 -3.07 4.87
N PHE A 14 -1.94 -4.20 5.53
CA PHE A 14 -1.20 -5.45 5.34
C PHE A 14 -1.22 -5.89 3.87
N SER A 15 -2.37 -5.81 3.20
CA SER A 15 -2.49 -6.22 1.79
C SER A 15 -1.67 -5.32 0.87
N ASN A 16 -1.59 -4.01 1.15
CA ASN A 16 -0.79 -3.07 0.38
C ASN A 16 0.71 -3.37 0.52
N TYR A 17 1.20 -3.53 1.76
CA TYR A 17 2.60 -3.90 1.98
C TYR A 17 2.93 -5.28 1.40
N GLU A 18 1.99 -6.23 1.43
CA GLU A 18 2.16 -7.53 0.79
C GLU A 18 2.29 -7.42 -0.74
N ALA A 19 1.50 -6.55 -1.38
CA ALA A 19 1.60 -6.31 -2.81
C ALA A 19 2.93 -5.66 -3.20
N GLU A 20 3.39 -4.68 -2.40
CA GLU A 20 4.69 -4.03 -2.59
C GLU A 20 5.84 -5.02 -2.40
N LEU A 21 5.80 -5.84 -1.35
CA LEU A 21 6.80 -6.88 -1.10
C LEU A 21 6.92 -7.87 -2.26
N LYS A 22 5.79 -8.25 -2.87
CA LYS A 22 5.79 -9.14 -4.04
C LYS A 22 6.51 -8.52 -5.25
N LEU A 23 6.36 -7.21 -5.48
CA LEU A 23 7.07 -6.51 -6.54
C LEU A 23 8.58 -6.50 -6.28
N VAL A 24 8.98 -6.21 -5.04
CA VAL A 24 10.40 -6.22 -4.65
C VAL A 24 10.98 -7.64 -4.72
N GLN A 25 10.23 -8.68 -4.32
CA GLN A 25 10.63 -10.09 -4.46
C GLN A 25 10.86 -10.49 -5.93
N ALA A 26 10.00 -10.03 -6.84
CA ALA A 26 10.16 -10.28 -8.27
C ALA A 26 11.44 -9.62 -8.81
N ASP A 27 11.70 -8.36 -8.42
CA ASP A 27 12.90 -7.61 -8.80
C ASP A 27 14.18 -8.25 -8.22
N ILE A 28 14.17 -8.66 -6.95
CA ILE A 28 15.28 -9.43 -6.34
C ILE A 28 15.53 -10.72 -7.12
N SER A 29 14.48 -11.49 -7.43
CA SER A 29 14.61 -12.76 -8.15
C SER A 29 15.22 -12.55 -9.53
N GLN A 30 14.75 -11.54 -10.27
CA GLN A 30 15.29 -11.16 -11.57
C GLN A 30 16.78 -10.80 -11.50
N LYS A 31 17.18 -9.97 -10.52
CA LYS A 31 18.59 -9.58 -10.31
C LYS A 31 19.47 -10.77 -9.94
N LEU A 32 19.01 -11.62 -9.02
CA LEU A 32 19.73 -12.83 -8.60
C LEU A 32 20.00 -13.78 -9.76
N ASP A 33 19.07 -13.86 -10.71
CA ASP A 33 19.24 -14.71 -11.87
C ASP A 33 20.17 -14.09 -12.93
N GLN A 34 20.28 -12.75 -13.00
CA GLN A 34 21.17 -12.05 -13.93
C GLN A 34 22.64 -12.05 -13.48
N ILE A 35 22.89 -11.99 -12.17
CA ILE A 35 24.26 -11.90 -11.60
C ILE A 35 25.24 -12.97 -12.13
N PRO A 36 24.86 -14.25 -12.32
CA PRO A 36 25.75 -15.27 -12.89
C PRO A 36 26.23 -15.00 -14.32
N GLU A 37 25.48 -14.22 -15.11
CA GLU A 37 25.81 -13.91 -16.51
C GLU A 37 26.68 -12.65 -16.65
N LEU A 38 26.73 -11.83 -15.60
CA LEU A 38 27.50 -10.60 -15.57
C LEU A 38 28.92 -10.86 -15.05
N SER A 39 29.88 -10.08 -15.53
CA SER A 39 31.27 -10.09 -15.04
C SER A 39 31.77 -8.66 -14.80
N GLY A 40 32.85 -8.52 -14.03
CA GLY A 40 33.47 -7.21 -13.76
C GLY A 40 32.57 -6.22 -13.02
N GLU A 41 32.57 -4.97 -13.47
CA GLU A 41 31.85 -3.85 -12.84
C GLU A 41 30.31 -3.98 -12.93
N PRO A 42 29.70 -4.38 -14.06
CA PRO A 42 28.27 -4.66 -14.14
C PRO A 42 27.77 -5.65 -13.09
N ARG A 43 28.54 -6.72 -12.83
CA ARG A 43 28.19 -7.72 -11.80
C ARG A 43 28.21 -7.11 -10.40
N LYS A 44 29.23 -6.30 -10.09
CA LYS A 44 29.36 -5.62 -8.79
C LYS A 44 28.19 -4.66 -8.57
N SER A 45 27.79 -3.92 -9.60
CA SER A 45 26.61 -3.04 -9.57
C SER A 45 25.32 -3.83 -9.34
N ALA A 46 25.11 -4.94 -10.08
CA ALA A 46 23.93 -5.80 -9.93
C ALA A 46 23.81 -6.40 -8.52
N ILE A 47 24.94 -6.83 -7.92
CA ILE A 47 24.99 -7.29 -6.53
C ILE A 47 24.57 -6.18 -5.57
N ALA A 48 25.15 -4.98 -5.69
CA ALA A 48 24.81 -3.85 -4.82
C ALA A 48 23.35 -3.39 -4.98
N GLN A 49 22.76 -3.57 -6.17
CA GLN A 49 21.33 -3.33 -6.39
C GLN A 49 20.46 -4.41 -5.74
N ALA A 50 20.86 -5.68 -5.82
CA ALA A 50 20.15 -6.78 -5.16
C ALA A 50 20.23 -6.66 -3.62
N GLU A 51 21.35 -6.19 -3.06
CA GLU A 51 21.47 -5.90 -1.63
C GLU A 51 20.51 -4.81 -1.18
N ARG A 52 20.39 -3.72 -1.94
CA ARG A 52 19.44 -2.63 -1.65
C ARG A 52 17.99 -3.11 -1.69
N ALA A 53 17.62 -3.85 -2.73
CA ALA A 53 16.28 -4.42 -2.84
C ALA A 53 15.97 -5.41 -1.70
N LEU A 54 16.96 -6.18 -1.25
CA LEU A 54 16.80 -7.05 -0.07
C LEU A 54 16.60 -6.27 1.24
N GLU A 55 17.18 -5.08 1.37
CA GLU A 55 16.96 -4.24 2.54
C GLU A 55 15.55 -3.65 2.53
N GLU A 56 15.11 -3.13 1.38
CA GLU A 56 13.74 -2.67 1.16
C GLU A 56 12.71 -3.78 1.47
N ALA A 57 12.96 -5.01 1.01
CA ALA A 57 12.10 -6.15 1.32
C ALA A 57 12.03 -6.46 2.83
N LYS A 58 13.11 -6.25 3.58
CA LYS A 58 13.09 -6.41 5.05
C LYS A 58 12.30 -5.31 5.73
N GLU A 59 12.43 -4.05 5.29
CA GLU A 59 11.64 -2.94 5.82
C GLU A 59 10.14 -3.18 5.61
N LEU A 60 9.76 -3.73 4.45
CA LEU A 60 8.38 -4.13 4.16
C LEU A 60 7.92 -5.29 5.06
N LEU A 61 8.76 -6.31 5.27
CA LEU A 61 8.45 -7.40 6.22
C LEU A 61 8.27 -6.88 7.65
N ASP A 62 9.08 -5.94 8.09
CA ASP A 62 8.94 -5.33 9.42
C ASP A 62 7.64 -4.52 9.53
N SER A 63 7.27 -3.78 8.48
CA SER A 63 5.99 -3.06 8.39
C SER A 63 4.79 -4.01 8.44
N MET A 64 4.84 -5.11 7.65
CA MET A 64 3.82 -6.18 7.68
C MET A 64 3.73 -6.86 9.05
N ARG A 65 4.86 -7.00 9.76
CA ARG A 65 4.93 -7.59 11.10
C ARG A 65 4.27 -6.70 12.16
N LEU A 66 4.33 -5.38 12.00
CA LEU A 66 3.61 -4.44 12.84
C LEU A 66 2.10 -4.52 12.54
N GLU A 67 1.71 -4.46 11.27
CA GLU A 67 0.28 -4.42 10.92
C GLU A 67 -0.48 -5.71 11.20
N LYS A 68 0.16 -6.88 11.08
CA LYS A 68 -0.51 -8.15 11.40
C LYS A 68 -0.94 -8.27 12.86
N GLN A 69 -0.43 -7.41 13.76
CA GLN A 69 -0.86 -7.36 15.15
C GLN A 69 -2.29 -6.82 15.28
N ASN A 70 -2.67 -5.90 14.40
CA ASN A 70 -3.97 -5.21 14.34
C ASN A 70 -5.06 -6.05 13.66
N ILE A 71 -4.69 -7.19 13.07
CA ILE A 71 -5.60 -8.06 12.31
C ILE A 71 -6.49 -8.92 13.25
N PRO A 72 -7.80 -9.04 12.95
CA PRO A 72 -8.74 -9.90 13.68
C PRO A 72 -8.29 -11.36 13.80
N GLN A 73 -8.62 -12.01 14.92
CA GLN A 73 -8.26 -13.41 15.17
C GLN A 73 -8.75 -14.39 14.08
N ALA A 74 -9.91 -14.11 13.45
CA ALA A 74 -10.49 -14.94 12.40
C ALA A 74 -9.60 -15.04 11.14
N SER A 75 -8.92 -13.96 10.75
CA SER A 75 -8.03 -13.92 9.57
C SER A 75 -6.55 -14.13 9.91
N LYS A 76 -6.18 -13.99 11.19
CA LYS A 76 -4.80 -14.02 11.69
C LYS A 76 -4.03 -15.30 11.35
N VAL A 77 -4.68 -16.46 11.31
CA VAL A 77 -4.03 -17.73 10.97
C VAL A 77 -3.53 -17.72 9.52
N LYS A 78 -4.38 -17.33 8.57
CA LYS A 78 -4.01 -17.24 7.15
C LYS A 78 -2.94 -16.19 6.92
N VAL A 79 -3.07 -15.02 7.55
CA VAL A 79 -2.10 -13.94 7.41
C VAL A 79 -0.73 -14.33 7.95
N ASN A 80 -0.66 -14.98 9.12
CA ASN A 80 0.61 -15.45 9.68
C ASN A 80 1.27 -16.51 8.79
N GLN A 81 0.50 -17.38 8.14
CA GLN A 81 1.06 -18.35 7.20
C GLN A 81 1.69 -17.66 6.00
N ARG A 82 0.98 -16.73 5.36
CA ARG A 82 1.52 -15.95 4.22
C ARG A 82 2.77 -15.17 4.61
N PHE A 83 2.73 -14.50 5.76
CA PHE A 83 3.88 -13.76 6.29
C PHE A 83 5.12 -14.65 6.46
N ARG A 84 4.97 -15.86 7.02
CA ARG A 84 6.08 -16.81 7.18
C ARG A 84 6.63 -17.30 5.84
N ASN A 85 5.78 -17.48 4.85
CA ASN A 85 6.23 -17.85 3.50
C ASN A 85 7.11 -16.73 2.92
N HIS A 86 6.64 -15.48 2.99
CA HIS A 86 7.41 -14.32 2.53
C HIS A 86 8.74 -14.15 3.27
N GLU A 87 8.75 -14.35 4.59
CA GLU A 87 9.97 -14.34 5.41
C GLU A 87 10.98 -15.42 4.93
N SER A 88 10.50 -16.64 4.67
CA SER A 88 11.32 -17.73 4.13
C SER A 88 11.85 -17.42 2.73
N ASP A 89 11.07 -16.80 1.86
CA ASP A 89 11.47 -16.46 0.49
C ASP A 89 12.56 -15.39 0.48
N ILE A 90 12.43 -14.36 1.32
CA ILE A 90 13.47 -13.33 1.49
C ILE A 90 14.75 -13.91 2.10
N ASP A 91 14.63 -14.81 3.07
CA ASP A 91 15.79 -15.52 3.63
C ASP A 91 16.50 -16.40 2.59
N ALA A 92 15.75 -17.08 1.73
CA ALA A 92 16.30 -17.86 0.63
C ALA A 92 17.04 -16.97 -0.38
N ALA A 93 16.43 -15.84 -0.77
CA ALA A 93 17.02 -14.84 -1.66
C ALA A 93 18.32 -14.26 -1.07
N LYS A 94 18.34 -13.94 0.23
CA LYS A 94 19.53 -13.47 0.95
C LYS A 94 20.66 -14.51 0.92
N ARG A 95 20.36 -15.79 1.15
CA ARG A 95 21.36 -16.87 1.08
C ARG A 95 21.92 -17.03 -0.34
N LYS A 96 21.06 -16.98 -1.36
CA LYS A 96 21.45 -17.05 -2.78
C LYS A 96 22.33 -15.85 -3.19
N LEU A 97 22.03 -14.65 -2.72
CA LEU A 97 22.88 -13.48 -2.96
C LEU A 97 24.27 -13.68 -2.36
N LYS A 98 24.33 -14.15 -1.12
CA LYS A 98 25.59 -14.40 -0.41
C LYS A 98 26.46 -15.44 -1.14
N SER A 99 25.89 -16.55 -1.59
CA SER A 99 26.66 -17.53 -2.37
C SER A 99 27.20 -16.94 -3.68
N LEU A 100 26.42 -16.10 -4.37
CA LEU A 100 26.88 -15.42 -5.58
C LEU A 100 27.98 -14.38 -5.30
N GLN A 101 28.02 -13.79 -4.12
CA GLN A 101 29.10 -12.90 -3.69
C GLN A 101 30.39 -13.69 -3.42
N ASP A 102 30.27 -14.82 -2.71
CA ASP A 102 31.40 -15.66 -2.31
C ASP A 102 32.07 -16.34 -3.53
N ASP A 103 31.29 -16.77 -4.53
CA ASP A 103 31.82 -17.33 -5.79
C ASP A 103 32.80 -16.40 -6.51
N ARG A 104 32.65 -15.08 -6.37
CA ARG A 104 33.59 -14.10 -6.93
C ARG A 104 34.97 -14.19 -6.30
N GLN A 105 35.05 -14.38 -4.97
CA GLN A 105 36.33 -14.51 -4.29
C GLN A 105 37.07 -15.76 -4.74
N ALA A 106 36.34 -16.87 -4.93
CA ALA A 106 36.92 -18.10 -5.45
C ALA A 106 37.41 -17.95 -6.89
N LEU A 107 36.66 -17.29 -7.78
CA LEU A 107 36.99 -17.17 -9.21
C LEU A 107 38.15 -16.19 -9.49
N PHE A 108 38.31 -15.15 -8.68
CA PHE A 108 39.50 -14.28 -8.72
C PHE A 108 40.71 -14.89 -8.00
N GLY A 109 40.50 -15.69 -6.95
CA GLY A 109 41.58 -16.41 -6.26
C GLY A 109 42.19 -17.55 -7.07
N LYS A 110 41.42 -18.18 -7.98
CA LYS A 110 41.86 -19.33 -8.77
C LYS A 110 42.59 -19.00 -10.08
N ARG A 111 42.57 -17.72 -10.52
CA ARG A 111 43.22 -17.28 -11.76
C ARG A 111 44.74 -17.14 -11.67
N TYR A 112 45.33 -17.40 -10.50
CA TYR A 112 46.78 -17.31 -10.26
C TYR A 112 47.51 -18.67 -10.36
N THR A 113 46.83 -19.78 -10.63
CA THR A 113 47.47 -21.09 -10.79
C THR A 113 47.30 -21.60 -12.22
N ASP A 114 48.34 -21.35 -13.00
CA ASP A 114 48.58 -21.74 -14.38
C ASP A 114 48.74 -23.26 -14.54
N ASN A 115 48.21 -23.85 -15.63
CA ASN A 115 48.80 -25.02 -16.29
C ASN A 115 48.17 -25.24 -17.69
N PRO A 116 48.89 -24.96 -18.79
CA PRO A 116 48.42 -25.19 -20.16
C PRO A 116 49.07 -26.44 -20.76
N GLY A 117 48.30 -27.49 -21.11
CA GLY A 117 48.91 -28.62 -21.81
C GLY A 117 48.03 -29.77 -22.33
N GLU A 118 46.84 -30.02 -21.78
CA GLU A 118 46.09 -31.25 -22.10
C GLU A 118 44.59 -31.03 -22.40
N ASP A 119 44.15 -29.77 -22.50
CA ASP A 119 42.79 -29.38 -22.16
C ASP A 119 41.84 -29.15 -23.36
N ASP A 120 42.31 -29.16 -24.62
CA ASP A 120 41.46 -28.71 -25.75
C ASP A 120 40.23 -29.60 -26.04
N GLN A 121 40.35 -30.93 -25.87
CA GLN A 121 39.21 -31.85 -26.07
C GLN A 121 38.26 -31.89 -24.86
N LEU A 122 38.80 -31.75 -23.65
CA LEU A 122 38.04 -31.64 -22.41
C LEU A 122 37.30 -30.31 -22.33
N ALA A 123 37.96 -29.22 -22.73
CA ALA A 123 37.40 -27.88 -22.82
C ALA A 123 36.25 -27.81 -23.84
N GLN A 124 36.37 -28.45 -25.01
CA GLN A 124 35.30 -28.47 -25.99
C GLN A 124 34.06 -29.24 -25.49
N ARG A 125 34.26 -30.36 -24.78
CA ARG A 125 33.16 -31.13 -24.18
C ARG A 125 32.51 -30.40 -23.00
N GLN A 126 33.30 -29.72 -22.16
CA GLN A 126 32.80 -28.81 -21.12
C GLN A 126 32.05 -27.61 -21.73
N GLN A 127 32.50 -27.09 -22.87
CA GLN A 127 31.85 -25.97 -23.55
C GLN A 127 30.47 -26.37 -24.11
N LEU A 128 30.32 -27.59 -24.65
CA LEU A 128 29.03 -28.10 -25.12
C LEU A 128 28.07 -28.42 -23.96
N LEU A 129 28.57 -29.02 -22.88
CA LEU A 129 27.79 -29.28 -21.67
C LEU A 129 27.31 -27.98 -21.01
N SER A 130 28.22 -27.01 -20.84
CA SER A 130 27.86 -25.69 -20.30
C SER A 130 26.93 -24.91 -21.23
N GLY A 131 27.05 -25.09 -22.56
CA GLY A 131 26.10 -24.54 -23.52
C GLY A 131 24.68 -25.08 -23.31
N THR A 132 24.55 -26.39 -23.12
CA THR A 132 23.25 -27.06 -22.89
C THR A 132 22.65 -26.65 -21.55
N GLU A 133 23.45 -26.63 -20.48
CA GLU A 133 23.02 -26.23 -19.14
C GLU A 133 22.61 -24.75 -19.07
N ARG A 134 23.31 -23.86 -19.80
CA ARG A 134 22.91 -22.45 -19.94
C ARG A 134 21.58 -22.30 -20.67
N LEU A 135 21.34 -23.11 -21.70
CA LEU A 135 20.10 -23.10 -22.47
C LEU A 135 18.92 -23.60 -21.62
N GLU A 136 19.12 -24.68 -20.86
CA GLU A 136 18.11 -25.19 -19.93
C GLU A 136 17.78 -24.17 -18.83
N ARG A 137 18.80 -23.55 -18.22
CA ARG A 137 18.60 -22.46 -17.25
C ARG A 137 17.87 -21.27 -17.87
N SER A 138 18.26 -20.85 -19.08
CA SER A 138 17.59 -19.74 -19.79
C SER A 138 16.12 -20.07 -20.08
N SER A 139 15.82 -21.30 -20.51
CA SER A 139 14.44 -21.76 -20.72
C SER A 139 13.63 -21.76 -19.43
N GLY A 140 14.21 -22.23 -18.32
CA GLY A 140 13.60 -22.16 -16.99
C GLY A 140 13.30 -20.72 -16.57
N ARG A 141 14.27 -19.82 -16.73
CA ARG A 141 14.12 -18.39 -16.43
C ARG A 141 13.04 -17.71 -17.27
N LEU A 142 12.92 -18.06 -18.55
CA LEU A 142 11.87 -17.53 -19.43
C LEU A 142 10.47 -17.95 -18.96
N ARG A 143 10.29 -19.23 -18.60
CA ARG A 143 9.02 -19.73 -18.05
C ARG A 143 8.68 -19.05 -16.73
N GLU A 144 9.68 -18.86 -15.87
CA GLU A 144 9.50 -18.17 -14.60
C GLU A 144 9.17 -16.69 -14.80
N SER A 145 9.86 -16.00 -15.71
CA SER A 145 9.56 -14.61 -16.06
C SER A 145 8.16 -14.47 -16.64
N GLN A 146 7.69 -15.43 -17.44
CA GLN A 146 6.32 -15.44 -17.94
C GLN A 146 5.30 -15.61 -16.80
N ARG A 147 5.59 -16.51 -15.84
CA ARG A 147 4.74 -16.71 -14.66
C ARG A 147 4.66 -15.43 -13.82
N ILE A 148 5.79 -14.80 -13.54
CA ILE A 148 5.85 -13.54 -12.79
C ILE A 148 5.13 -12.41 -13.52
N ALA A 149 5.28 -12.32 -14.85
CA ALA A 149 4.58 -11.32 -15.66
C ALA A 149 3.06 -11.48 -15.58
N LEU A 150 2.55 -12.72 -15.64
CA LEU A 150 1.12 -13.02 -15.46
C LEU A 150 0.64 -12.69 -14.05
N GLU A 151 1.41 -13.01 -13.00
CA GLU A 151 1.08 -12.63 -11.62
C GLU A 151 1.06 -11.10 -11.46
N THR A 152 1.99 -10.39 -12.11
CA THR A 152 2.06 -8.92 -12.11
C THR A 152 0.87 -8.31 -12.85
N GLU A 153 0.45 -8.90 -13.97
CA GLU A 153 -0.75 -8.50 -14.71
C GLU A 153 -2.01 -8.66 -13.85
N ASP A 154 -2.13 -9.78 -13.13
CA ASP A 154 -3.25 -10.03 -12.21
C ASP A 154 -3.27 -9.02 -11.06
N ILE A 155 -2.11 -8.69 -10.46
CA ILE A 155 -1.98 -7.64 -9.44
C ILE A 155 -2.40 -6.30 -10.03
N GLY A 156 -1.86 -5.92 -11.19
CA GLY A 156 -2.20 -4.66 -11.87
C GLY A 156 -3.69 -4.53 -12.18
N ARG A 157 -4.33 -5.62 -12.63
CA ARG A 157 -5.77 -5.68 -12.86
C ARG A 157 -6.57 -5.44 -11.57
N ASN A 158 -6.16 -6.05 -10.46
CA ASN A 158 -6.82 -5.84 -9.16
C ASN A 158 -6.63 -4.39 -8.68
N THR A 159 -5.42 -3.84 -8.79
CA THR A 159 -5.15 -2.43 -8.45
C THR A 159 -6.02 -1.47 -9.27
N LEU A 160 -6.19 -1.73 -10.58
CA LEU A 160 -7.08 -0.92 -11.42
C LEU A 160 -8.55 -1.03 -11.00
N ALA A 161 -9.00 -2.23 -10.59
CA ALA A 161 -10.35 -2.43 -10.07
C ALA A 161 -10.56 -1.67 -8.74
N ASP A 162 -9.56 -1.68 -7.86
CA ASP A 162 -9.59 -0.95 -6.59
C ASP A 162 -9.59 0.56 -6.80
N LEU A 163 -8.74 1.08 -7.69
CA LEU A 163 -8.75 2.50 -8.08
C LEU A 163 -10.11 2.92 -8.67
N SER A 164 -10.76 2.06 -9.46
CA SER A 164 -12.10 2.33 -9.98
C SER A 164 -13.14 2.41 -8.86
N ARG A 165 -13.10 1.48 -7.89
CA ARG A 165 -14.00 1.51 -6.71
C ARG A 165 -13.76 2.73 -5.82
N GLN A 166 -12.48 3.10 -5.62
CA GLN A 166 -12.12 4.31 -4.89
C GLN A 166 -12.65 5.56 -5.59
N ARG A 167 -12.53 5.65 -6.91
CA ARG A 167 -13.09 6.76 -7.70
C ARG A 167 -14.61 6.86 -7.52
N GLU A 168 -15.34 5.75 -7.60
CA GLU A 168 -16.79 5.73 -7.39
C GLU A 168 -17.17 6.23 -5.99
N THR A 169 -16.43 5.78 -4.96
CA THR A 169 -16.61 6.25 -3.57
C THR A 169 -16.37 7.77 -3.45
N ILE A 170 -15.35 8.30 -4.10
CA ILE A 170 -15.05 9.75 -4.10
C ILE A 170 -16.16 10.54 -4.80
N GLU A 171 -16.61 10.09 -5.97
CA GLU A 171 -17.72 10.75 -6.70
C GLU A 171 -19.03 10.72 -5.88
N HIS A 172 -19.35 9.58 -5.26
CA HIS A 172 -20.52 9.45 -4.39
C HIS A 172 -20.43 10.40 -3.18
N THR A 173 -19.27 10.46 -2.53
CA THR A 173 -19.03 11.35 -1.39
C THR A 173 -19.17 12.81 -1.82
N ARG A 174 -18.62 13.17 -2.97
CA ARG A 174 -18.74 14.52 -3.54
C ARG A 174 -20.19 14.89 -3.87
N SER A 175 -20.95 13.98 -4.48
CA SER A 175 -22.38 14.18 -4.76
C SER A 175 -23.18 14.38 -3.48
N THR A 176 -22.92 13.55 -2.45
CA THR A 176 -23.57 13.64 -1.14
C THR A 176 -23.26 14.98 -0.46
N LEU A 177 -22.02 15.46 -0.55
CA LEU A 177 -21.63 16.76 0.00
C LEU A 177 -22.35 17.92 -0.69
N LEU A 178 -22.45 17.91 -2.02
CA LEU A 178 -23.20 18.92 -2.78
C LEU A 178 -24.70 18.91 -2.43
N GLU A 179 -25.29 17.74 -2.22
CA GLU A 179 -26.68 17.63 -1.77
C GLU A 179 -26.86 18.17 -0.34
N SER A 180 -25.91 17.86 0.55
CA SER A 180 -25.88 18.35 1.93
C SER A 180 -25.73 19.88 2.04
N GLU A 181 -24.95 20.50 1.15
CA GLU A 181 -24.89 21.97 1.03
C GLU A 181 -26.28 22.56 0.69
N GLY A 182 -27.04 21.91 -0.20
CA GLY A 182 -28.40 22.31 -0.57
C GLY A 182 -29.41 22.22 0.59
N TYR A 183 -29.37 21.14 1.40
CA TYR A 183 -30.21 21.01 2.58
C TYR A 183 -29.85 22.02 3.68
N THR A 184 -28.56 22.37 3.80
CA THR A 184 -28.09 23.36 4.77
C THR A 184 -28.62 24.75 4.44
N ASP A 185 -28.60 25.16 3.17
CA ASP A 185 -29.16 26.45 2.74
C ASP A 185 -30.68 26.54 2.96
N ARG A 186 -31.42 25.47 2.62
CA ARG A 186 -32.87 25.39 2.86
C ARG A 186 -33.21 25.41 4.36
N SER A 187 -32.41 24.74 5.19
CA SER A 187 -32.56 24.74 6.65
C SER A 187 -32.27 26.14 7.23
N ASN A 188 -31.25 26.84 6.74
CA ASN A 188 -30.94 28.20 7.17
C ASN A 188 -32.05 29.19 6.77
N LYS A 189 -32.63 29.04 5.56
CA LYS A 189 -33.77 29.85 5.09
C LYS A 189 -35.04 29.63 5.94
N THR A 190 -35.36 28.39 6.29
CA THR A 190 -36.52 28.06 7.13
C THR A 190 -36.33 28.56 8.57
N LEU A 191 -35.14 28.36 9.15
CA LEU A 191 -34.78 28.89 10.47
C LEU A 191 -34.85 30.42 10.52
N LYS A 192 -34.34 31.14 9.51
CA LYS A 192 -34.49 32.61 9.41
C LYS A 192 -35.96 33.03 9.35
N GLY A 193 -36.80 32.27 8.64
CA GLY A 193 -38.25 32.49 8.59
C GLY A 193 -38.92 32.33 9.96
N MET A 194 -38.57 31.28 10.70
CA MET A 194 -39.06 31.05 12.07
C MET A 194 -38.57 32.14 13.04
N ALA A 195 -37.30 32.52 12.96
CA ALA A 195 -36.70 33.56 13.80
C ALA A 195 -37.39 34.91 13.58
N ARG A 196 -37.68 35.29 12.33
CA ARG A 196 -38.39 36.54 12.02
C ARG A 196 -39.81 36.54 12.58
N ARG A 197 -40.57 35.44 12.40
CA ARG A 197 -41.93 35.29 12.98
C ARG A 197 -41.88 35.37 14.51
N MET A 198 -40.90 34.73 15.14
CA MET A 198 -40.71 34.78 16.59
C MET A 198 -40.42 36.20 17.08
N ALA A 199 -39.55 36.94 16.39
CA ALA A 199 -39.24 38.33 16.72
C ALA A 199 -40.47 39.22 16.59
N THR A 200 -41.25 39.09 15.51
CA THR A 200 -42.50 39.84 15.32
C THR A 200 -43.50 39.55 16.44
N ASN A 201 -43.71 38.28 16.80
CA ASN A 201 -44.62 37.92 17.89
C ASN A 201 -44.16 38.49 19.24
N LYS A 202 -42.84 38.48 19.52
CA LYS A 202 -42.29 39.12 20.73
C LYS A 202 -42.54 40.64 20.74
N ILE A 203 -42.30 41.34 19.63
CA ILE A 203 -42.54 42.78 19.53
C ILE A 203 -44.02 43.12 19.74
N ILE A 204 -44.93 42.36 19.12
CA ILE A 204 -46.38 42.53 19.30
C ILE A 204 -46.76 42.36 20.78
N THR A 205 -46.23 41.32 21.43
CA THR A 205 -46.51 41.05 22.84
C THR A 205 -46.04 42.20 23.75
N VAL A 206 -44.82 42.71 23.53
CA VAL A 206 -44.27 43.84 24.30
C VAL A 206 -45.10 45.11 24.06
N ALA A 207 -45.53 45.37 22.83
CA ALA A 207 -46.38 46.52 22.51
C ALA A 207 -47.74 46.46 23.23
N ILE A 208 -48.39 45.29 23.27
CA ILE A 208 -49.66 45.10 23.99
C ILE A 208 -49.48 45.38 25.48
N ILE A 209 -48.43 44.83 26.10
CA ILE A 209 -48.13 45.05 27.53
C ILE A 209 -47.89 46.55 27.80
N ALA A 210 -47.12 47.23 26.96
CA ALA A 210 -46.85 48.67 27.10
C ALA A 210 -48.13 49.51 27.04
N VAL A 211 -49.03 49.21 26.09
CA VAL A 211 -50.33 49.89 25.97
C VAL A 211 -51.19 49.67 27.21
N LEU A 212 -51.25 48.44 27.74
CA LEU A 212 -52.00 48.15 28.97
C LEU A 212 -51.46 48.93 30.18
N VAL A 213 -50.14 49.02 30.33
CA VAL A 213 -49.51 49.79 31.41
C VAL A 213 -49.84 51.29 31.29
N ILE A 214 -49.78 51.85 30.08
CA ILE A 214 -50.14 53.25 29.83
C ILE A 214 -51.61 53.51 30.20
N LEU A 215 -52.53 52.62 29.82
CA LEU A 215 -53.95 52.73 30.17
C LEU A 215 -54.17 52.68 31.69
N ILE A 216 -53.50 51.77 32.40
CA ILE A 216 -53.59 51.68 33.86
C ILE A 216 -53.11 52.99 34.51
N ILE A 217 -51.97 53.52 34.07
CA ILE A 217 -51.43 54.80 34.57
C ILE A 217 -52.42 55.94 34.29
N ALA A 218 -52.99 56.02 33.08
CA ALA A 218 -53.95 57.05 32.71
C ALA A 218 -55.21 57.01 33.59
N VAL A 219 -55.75 55.82 33.88
CA VAL A 219 -56.91 55.64 34.77
C VAL A 219 -56.57 56.07 36.20
N ILE A 220 -55.38 55.71 36.71
CA ILE A 220 -54.94 56.14 38.05
C ILE A 220 -54.86 57.68 38.10
N VAL A 221 -54.19 58.31 37.13
CA VAL A 221 -54.08 59.77 37.08
C VAL A 221 -55.45 60.45 36.99
N SER A 222 -56.38 59.90 36.20
CA SER A 222 -57.74 60.42 36.08
C SER A 222 -58.60 60.22 37.32
N LYS A 223 -58.28 59.23 38.18
CA LYS A 223 -59.02 58.97 39.42
C LYS A 223 -58.50 59.83 40.58
N PHE A 224 -57.22 60.16 40.57
CA PHE A 224 -56.55 60.95 41.63
C PHE A 224 -56.46 62.45 41.30
N ARG A 225 -56.92 62.89 40.13
CA ARG A 225 -57.26 64.29 39.81
C ARG A 225 -58.75 64.49 39.95
#